data_AF-A0A6A3LYG4-F1
#
_entry.id   AF-A0A6A3LYG4-F1
#
_cell.length_a   1.000
_cell.length_b   1.000
_cell.length_c   1.000
_cell.angle_alpha   90.00
_cell.angle_beta   90.00
_cell.angle_gamma   90.00
#
_symmetry.space_group_name_H-M   'P 1'
#
loop_
_entity.id
_entity.type
_entity.pdbx_description
1 polymer ?
#
loop_
_entity_poly.entity_id
_entity_poly.type
_entity_poly.pdbx_seq_one_letter_code
_entity_poly.pdbx_strand_id
1 'polypeptide(L)' 'MEHVLDLEGKLDYKKIDWCEQQDGSSCGIWCIAVLEMIVAGASWNDNIYRLQPYLRMRYLYKVISLLTKPVGGE' A
#
# COMPACT_ATOMS: atom_id res chain seq x y z
N MET A 1 -27.58 -24.51 5.45
CA MET A 1 -27.32 -23.68 6.63
C MET A 1 -25.92 -23.13 6.42
N GLU A 2 -25.79 -21.87 6.00
CA GLU A 2 -24.46 -21.26 5.87
C GLU A 2 -23.84 -21.17 7.26
N HIS A 3 -22.66 -21.78 7.43
CA HIS A 3 -21.85 -21.59 8.61
C HIS A 3 -21.38 -20.15 8.61
N VAL A 4 -22.07 -19.30 9.37
CA VAL A 4 -21.51 -18.02 9.82
C VAL A 4 -20.31 -18.42 10.68
N LEU A 5 -19.11 -18.28 10.12
CA LEU A 5 -17.87 -18.43 10.87
C LEU A 5 -17.96 -17.44 12.02
N ASP A 6 -18.04 -17.98 13.24
CA ASP A 6 -18.01 -17.21 14.48
C ASP A 6 -16.60 -16.67 14.65
N LEU A 7 -16.28 -15.67 13.83
CA LEU A 7 -15.12 -14.82 14.01
C LEU A 7 -15.45 -13.98 15.25
N GLU A 8 -15.19 -14.55 16.42
CA GLU A 8 -14.82 -13.81 17.64
C GLU A 8 -13.47 -13.09 17.36
N GLY A 9 -13.44 -12.29 16.29
CA GLY A 9 -12.26 -11.70 15.71
C GLY A 9 -11.98 -10.42 16.44
N LYS A 10 -10.99 -10.44 17.32
CA LYS A 10 -10.42 -9.24 17.90
C LYS A 10 -9.98 -8.32 16.75
N LEU A 11 -10.68 -7.21 16.56
CA LEU A 11 -10.34 -6.22 15.55
C LEU A 11 -9.13 -5.43 16.05
N ASP A 12 -7.95 -5.80 15.57
CA ASP A 12 -6.73 -5.06 15.89
C ASP A 12 -6.64 -3.80 15.02
N TYR A 13 -6.90 -2.66 15.65
CA TYR A 13 -6.67 -1.34 15.05
C TYR A 13 -5.29 -0.83 15.44
N LYS A 14 -4.51 -0.42 14.44
CA LYS A 14 -3.23 0.26 14.63
C LYS A 14 -3.25 1.60 13.91
N LYS A 15 -3.13 2.69 14.68
CA LYS A 15 -2.87 4.02 14.11
C LYS A 15 -1.45 4.07 13.57
N ILE A 16 -1.29 4.64 12.38
CA ILE A 16 0.01 4.97 11.79
C ILE A 16 0.34 6.42 12.13
N ASP A 17 1.44 6.65 12.82
CA ASP A 17 1.92 7.96 13.30
C ASP A 17 3.31 8.33 12.77
N TRP A 18 3.99 7.42 12.09
CA TRP A 18 5.33 7.58 11.53
C TRP A 18 5.37 8.02 10.07
N CYS A 19 4.22 8.20 9.42
CA CYS A 19 4.11 8.68 8.04
C CYS A 19 3.32 9.99 8.01
N GLU A 20 3.98 11.08 7.62
CA GLU A 20 3.39 12.42 7.51
C GLU A 20 3.57 12.99 6.11
N GLN A 21 2.48 13.40 5.47
CA GLN A 21 2.52 13.99 4.14
C GLN A 21 3.17 15.38 4.19
N GLN A 22 4.21 15.58 3.37
CA GLN A 22 5.00 16.83 3.31
C GLN A 22 4.50 17.84 2.26
N ASP A 23 3.37 17.57 1.60
CA ASP A 23 2.81 18.42 0.55
C ASP A 23 1.27 18.40 0.57
N GLY A 24 0.60 18.97 -0.44
CA GLY A 24 -0.87 18.97 -0.56
C GLY A 24 -1.46 17.87 -1.46
N SER A 25 -0.65 16.94 -2.00
CA SER A 25 -1.10 16.06 -3.10
C SER A 25 -0.61 14.61 -3.05
N SER A 26 0.09 14.19 -2.00
CA SER A 26 0.77 12.90 -1.95
C SER A 26 0.17 11.87 -0.97
N CYS A 27 -0.97 12.15 -0.33
CA CYS A 27 -1.63 11.20 0.58
C CYS A 27 -1.78 9.80 -0.04
N GLY A 28 -2.27 9.74 -1.29
CA GLY A 28 -2.53 8.47 -1.97
C GLY A 28 -1.27 7.62 -2.16
N ILE A 29 -0.13 8.23 -2.52
CA ILE A 29 1.11 7.47 -2.71
C ILE A 29 1.67 6.97 -1.38
N TRP A 30 1.49 7.75 -0.31
CA TRP A 30 1.95 7.37 1.02
C TRP A 30 1.11 6.22 1.59
N CYS A 31 -0.20 6.22 1.38
CA CYS A 31 -1.06 5.08 1.73
C CYS A 31 -0.59 3.78 1.07
N ILE A 32 -0.22 3.82 -0.22
CA ILE A 32 0.27 2.63 -0.94
C ILE A 32 1.62 2.19 -0.39
N ALA A 33 2.56 3.12 -0.19
CA ALA A 33 3.89 2.80 0.33
C ALA A 33 3.83 2.20 1.75
N VAL A 34 3.03 2.81 2.64
CA VAL A 34 2.75 2.31 4.00
C VAL A 34 2.21 0.88 3.94
N LEU A 35 1.21 0.63 3.08
CA LEU A 35 0.62 -0.70 2.93
C LEU A 35 1.64 -1.74 2.45
N GLU A 36 2.45 -1.41 1.44
CA GLU A 36 3.50 -2.30 0.95
C GLU A 36 4.55 -2.61 2.03
N MET A 37 4.94 -1.63 2.84
CA MET A 37 5.87 -1.85 3.96
C MET A 37 5.29 -2.73 5.05
N ILE A 38 4.02 -2.52 5.43
CA ILE A 38 3.35 -3.36 6.43
C ILE A 38 3.28 -4.81 5.95
N VAL A 39 2.86 -5.03 4.69
CA VAL A 39 2.79 -6.38 4.10
C VAL A 39 4.17 -7.04 4.02
N ALA A 40 5.22 -6.26 3.77
CA ALA A 40 6.60 -6.75 3.71
C ALA A 40 7.27 -6.91 5.09
N GLY A 41 6.64 -6.50 6.19
CA GLY A 41 7.27 -6.45 7.52
C GLY A 41 8.44 -5.45 7.61
N ALA A 42 8.44 -4.43 6.75
CA ALA A 42 9.49 -3.40 6.68
C ALA A 42 9.20 -2.23 7.63
N SER A 43 10.26 -1.50 8.00
CA SER A 43 10.18 -0.27 8.80
C SER A 43 10.18 0.97 7.90
N TRP A 44 9.52 2.02 8.37
CA TRP A 44 9.53 3.32 7.70
C TRP A 44 10.90 4.00 7.84
N ASN A 45 11.30 4.71 6.79
CA ASN A 45 12.50 5.53 6.78
C ASN A 45 12.21 6.83 6.01
N ASP A 46 12.40 7.98 6.64
CA ASP A 46 12.07 9.29 6.07
C ASP A 46 12.85 9.62 4.79
N ASN A 47 13.94 8.90 4.47
CA ASN A 47 14.58 9.01 3.16
C ASN A 47 13.63 8.66 2.01
N ILE A 48 12.54 7.94 2.26
CA ILE A 48 11.50 7.62 1.28
C ILE A 48 10.82 8.87 0.71
N TYR A 49 10.75 9.97 1.47
CA TYR A 49 10.17 11.23 0.97
C TYR A 49 10.95 11.77 -0.24
N ARG A 50 12.28 11.57 -0.28
CA ARG A 50 13.12 11.92 -1.44
C ARG A 50 12.83 11.08 -2.68
N LEU A 51 12.17 9.94 -2.49
CA LEU A 51 11.83 8.99 -3.55
C LEU A 51 10.40 9.17 -4.07
N GLN A 52 9.66 10.18 -3.62
CA GLN A 52 8.27 10.45 -4.05
C GLN A 52 8.05 10.39 -5.57
N PRO A 53 8.87 11.06 -6.42
CA PRO A 53 8.68 10.97 -7.87
C PRO A 53 8.88 9.55 -8.42
N TYR A 54 9.85 8.81 -7.87
CA TYR A 54 10.13 7.44 -8.27
C TYR A 54 9.01 6.48 -7.85
N LEU A 55 8.41 6.68 -6.68
CA LEU A 55 7.25 5.90 -6.23
C LEU A 55 6.04 6.13 -7.13
N ARG A 56 5.74 7.39 -7.50
CA ARG A 56 4.68 7.71 -8.46
C ARG A 56 4.88 6.96 -9.77
N MET A 57 6.10 7.00 -10.31
CA MET A 57 6.44 6.32 -11.56
C MET A 57 6.34 4.78 -11.41
N ARG A 58 6.86 4.22 -10.32
CA ARG A 58 6.81 2.78 -10.03
C ARG A 58 5.37 2.27 -9.95
N TYR A 59 4.49 2.98 -9.25
CA TYR A 59 3.09 2.59 -9.12
C TYR A 59 2.31 2.74 -10.42
N LEU A 60 2.58 3.80 -11.20
CA LEU A 60 2.02 3.94 -12.54
C LEU A 60 2.39 2.74 -13.42
N TYR A 61 3.67 2.37 -13.48
CA TYR A 61 4.10 1.22 -14.29
C TYR A 61 3.54 -0.10 -13.77
N LYS A 62 3.42 -0.28 -12.45
CA LYS A 62 2.76 -1.46 -11.86
C LYS A 62 1.32 -1.58 -12.37
N VAL A 63 0.55 -0.50 -12.33
CA VAL A 63 -0.83 -0.47 -12.84
C VAL A 63 -0.88 -0.71 -14.35
N ILE A 64 -0.03 -0.04 -15.14
CA ILE A 64 0.05 -0.28 -16.60
C ILE A 64 0.30 -1.76 -16.87
N SER A 65 1.28 -2.37 -16.21
CA SER A 65 1.60 -3.79 -16.40
C SER A 65 0.43 -4.72 -16.06
N LEU A 66 -0.41 -4.37 -15.08
CA LEU A 66 -1.58 -5.15 -14.71
C LEU A 66 -2.68 -5.03 -15.77
N LEU A 67 -2.85 -3.84 -16.36
CA LEU A 67 -3.84 -3.58 -17.39
C LEU A 67 -3.43 -4.11 -18.77
N THR A 68 -2.13 -4.22 -19.04
CA THR A 68 -1.60 -4.72 -20.31
C THR A 68 -1.29 -6.22 -20.27
N LYS A 69 -1.42 -6.88 -19.12
CA LYS A 69 -1.30 -8.34 -19.05
C LYS A 69 -2.45 -8.96 -19.84
N PRO A 70 -2.18 -9.84 -20.83
CA PRO A 70 -3.24 -10.54 -21.53
C PRO A 70 -4.02 -11.40 -20.53
N VAL A 71 -5.35 -11.35 -20.63
CA VAL A 71 -6.26 -12.17 -19.82
C VAL A 71 -6.10 -13.62 -20.30
N GLY A 72 -5.16 -14.37 -19.69
CA GLY A 72 -4.97 -15.80 -19.96
C GLY A 72 -3.54 -16.25 -20.22
N GLY A 73 -2.59 -15.89 -19.35
CA GLY A 73 -1.30 -16.58 -19.29
C GLY A 73 -1.27 -17.48 -18.06
N GLU A 74 -1.27 -18.79 -18.28
CA GLU A 74 -1.09 -19.87 -17.28
C GLU A 74 0.13 -19.66 -16.37
#